data_AF-A0AAV4SQ60-F1
#
_entry.id   AF-A0AAV4SQ60-F1
#
_cell.length_a   1.000
_cell.length_b   1.000
_cell.length_c   1.000
_cell.angle_alpha   90.00
_cell.angle_beta   90.00
_cell.angle_gamma   90.00
#
_symmetry.space_group_name_H-M   'P 1'
#
loop_
_entity.id
_entity.type
_entity.pdbx_description
1 polymer ?
#
loop_
_entity_poly.entity_id
_entity_poly.type
_entity_poly.pdbx_seq_one_letter_code
_entity_poly.pdbx_strand_id
1 'polypeptide(L)'
;MWQRYKVEQVASEKDKFMYALACAQEPWLLTRYLNWSLSSESGIRRQDGSYVFRSVGAKLYGRDLTFNYIRDKWNVIFDRYGKSFFAISGLLKSVTSSLNTPFELTQLKEFYQLHKNRLGTAKRAFQQSIEGAEANVRWMDGHYAHIVTWLQAK
;
A
#
# COMPACT_ATOMS: atom_id res chain seq x y z
N MET A 1 9.14 2.76 -19.87
CA MET A 1 9.37 3.44 -18.58
C MET A 1 10.60 2.95 -17.83
N TRP A 2 10.71 1.67 -17.45
CA TRP A 2 11.84 1.19 -16.61
C TRP A 2 13.24 1.48 -17.18
N GLN A 3 13.45 1.26 -18.49
CA GLN A 3 14.74 1.58 -19.12
C GLN A 3 15.09 3.07 -19.05
N ARG A 4 14.08 3.96 -19.15
CA ARG A 4 14.27 5.41 -19.02
C ARG A 4 14.64 5.78 -17.58
N TYR A 5 13.96 5.20 -16.58
CA TYR A 5 14.29 5.38 -15.16
C TYR A 5 15.76 5.07 -14.83
N LYS A 6 16.31 3.98 -15.40
CA LYS A 6 17.69 3.55 -15.13
C LYS A 6 18.75 4.52 -15.63
N VAL A 7 18.53 5.16 -16.78
CA VAL A 7 19.52 6.06 -17.40
C VAL A 7 19.33 7.52 -16.97
N GLU A 8 18.14 7.86 -16.46
CA GLU A 8 17.83 9.21 -15.98
C GLU A 8 18.77 9.63 -14.84
N GLN A 9 19.14 10.91 -14.80
CA GLN A 9 19.98 11.50 -13.76
C GLN A 9 19.22 12.55 -12.94
N VAL A 10 18.20 13.18 -13.54
CA VAL A 10 17.37 14.18 -12.89
C VAL A 10 16.39 13.51 -11.93
N ALA A 11 16.50 13.83 -10.64
CA ALA A 11 15.69 13.22 -9.59
C ALA A 11 14.17 13.42 -9.82
N SER A 12 13.75 14.61 -10.23
CA SER A 12 12.34 14.90 -10.51
C SER A 12 11.78 14.11 -11.70
N GLU A 13 12.59 13.80 -12.70
CA GLU A 13 12.18 12.95 -13.81
C GLU A 13 12.11 11.47 -13.39
N LYS A 14 13.02 11.02 -12.52
CA LYS A 14 12.93 9.69 -11.91
C LYS A 14 11.62 9.48 -11.16
N ASP A 15 11.18 10.47 -10.40
CA ASP A 15 9.90 10.41 -9.67
C ASP A 15 8.71 10.23 -10.63
N LYS A 16 8.71 10.93 -11.76
CA LYS A 16 7.68 10.77 -12.80
C LYS A 16 7.68 9.36 -13.39
N PHE A 17 8.86 8.79 -13.66
CA PHE A 17 8.95 7.42 -14.15
C PHE A 17 8.49 6.40 -13.10
N MET A 18 8.83 6.61 -11.83
CA MET A 18 8.37 5.76 -10.73
C MET A 18 6.83 5.79 -10.60
N TYR A 19 6.24 6.98 -10.63
CA TYR A 19 4.79 7.14 -10.62
C TYR A 19 4.13 6.43 -11.80
N ALA A 20 4.66 6.62 -13.01
CA ALA A 20 4.10 6.01 -14.22
C ALA A 20 4.20 4.48 -14.22
N LEU A 21 5.27 3.91 -13.66
CA LEU A 21 5.41 2.46 -13.50
C LEU A 21 4.34 1.87 -12.56
N ALA A 22 3.92 2.62 -11.54
CA ALA A 22 2.85 2.20 -10.65
C ALA A 22 1.45 2.21 -11.30
N CYS A 23 1.29 2.89 -12.44
CA CYS A 23 0.02 2.95 -13.19
C CYS A 23 -0.22 1.77 -14.13
N ALA A 24 0.68 0.77 -14.17
CA ALA A 24 0.46 -0.45 -14.94
C ALA A 24 -0.83 -1.17 -14.47
N GLN A 25 -1.53 -1.81 -15.40
CA GLN A 25 -2.77 -2.53 -15.09
C GLN A 25 -2.51 -4.03 -14.87
N GLU A 26 -1.39 -4.53 -15.41
CA GLU A 26 -1.00 -5.92 -15.36
C GLU A 26 -0.44 -6.28 -13.97
N PRO A 27 -1.08 -7.19 -13.22
CA PRO A 27 -0.66 -7.56 -11.86
C PRO A 27 0.81 -8.02 -11.78
N TRP A 28 1.30 -8.75 -12.78
CA TRP A 28 2.67 -9.24 -12.80
C TRP A 28 3.71 -8.12 -12.96
N LEU A 29 3.36 -7.01 -13.65
CA LEU A 29 4.22 -5.83 -13.75
C LEU A 29 4.29 -5.09 -12.41
N LEU A 30 3.14 -4.94 -11.74
CA LEU A 30 3.08 -4.33 -10.41
C LEU A 30 3.84 -5.14 -9.37
N THR A 31 3.67 -6.46 -9.33
CA THR A 31 4.43 -7.37 -8.46
C THR A 31 5.93 -7.30 -8.75
N ARG A 32 6.34 -7.27 -10.03
CA ARG A 32 7.74 -7.08 -10.40
C ARG A 32 8.28 -5.75 -9.90
N TYR A 33 7.49 -4.68 -9.99
CA TYR A 33 7.89 -3.36 -9.53
C TYR A 33 8.05 -3.31 -8.00
N LEU A 34 7.14 -3.95 -7.26
CA LEU A 34 7.26 -4.13 -5.80
C LEU A 34 8.51 -4.95 -5.44
N ASN A 35 8.81 -6.03 -6.16
CA ASN A 35 10.05 -6.79 -5.97
C ASN A 35 11.29 -5.93 -6.19
N TRP A 36 11.31 -5.11 -7.24
CA TRP A 36 12.41 -4.17 -7.48
C TRP A 36 12.59 -3.18 -6.33
N SER A 37 11.50 -2.69 -5.73
CA SER A 37 11.57 -1.78 -4.57
C SER A 37 12.22 -2.40 -3.33
N LEU A 38 12.22 -3.74 -3.24
CA LEU A 38 12.84 -4.50 -2.16
C LEU A 38 14.24 -5.03 -2.52
N SER A 39 14.64 -5.04 -3.79
CA SER A 39 15.99 -5.46 -4.20
C SER A 39 16.96 -4.29 -4.18
N SER A 40 18.15 -4.47 -3.59
CA SER A 40 19.25 -3.49 -3.67
C SER A 40 19.85 -3.39 -5.08
N GLU A 41 19.64 -4.39 -5.92
CA GLU A 41 20.20 -4.47 -7.28
C GLU A 41 19.36 -3.71 -8.32
N SER A 42 18.14 -3.29 -7.97
CA SER A 42 17.22 -2.65 -8.91
C SER A 42 17.58 -1.19 -9.26
N GLY A 43 18.44 -0.56 -8.45
CA GLY A 43 18.74 0.87 -8.53
C GLY A 43 17.70 1.77 -7.84
N ILE A 44 16.60 1.21 -7.29
CA ILE A 44 15.65 1.96 -6.45
C ILE A 44 16.26 2.15 -5.07
N ARG A 45 16.38 3.41 -4.63
CA ARG A 45 16.95 3.72 -3.32
C ARG A 45 16.02 3.25 -2.21
N ARG A 46 16.57 2.90 -1.05
CA ARG A 46 15.78 2.39 0.09
C ARG A 46 14.68 3.37 0.53
N GLN A 47 14.97 4.67 0.52
CA GLN A 47 13.98 5.71 0.87
C GLN A 47 12.83 5.79 -0.15
N ASP A 48 13.13 5.54 -1.43
CA ASP A 48 12.17 5.61 -2.54
C ASP A 48 11.32 4.33 -2.63
N GLY A 49 11.78 3.23 -2.01
CA GLY A 49 11.01 1.99 -1.99
C GLY A 49 9.63 2.16 -1.35
N SER A 50 9.52 2.93 -0.26
CA SER A 50 8.22 3.21 0.38
C SER A 50 7.26 3.99 -0.53
N TYR A 51 7.80 4.86 -1.41
CA TYR A 51 7.02 5.56 -2.42
C TYR A 51 6.44 4.60 -3.47
N VAL A 52 7.16 3.52 -3.83
CA VAL A 52 6.64 2.49 -4.74
C VAL A 52 5.40 1.81 -4.15
N PHE A 53 5.48 1.33 -2.90
CA PHE A 53 4.32 0.72 -2.22
C PHE A 53 3.11 1.65 -2.20
N ARG A 54 3.34 2.92 -1.81
CA ARG A 54 2.27 3.91 -1.77
C ARG A 54 1.67 4.18 -3.15
N SER A 55 2.51 4.26 -4.18
CA SER A 55 2.06 4.60 -5.53
C SER A 55 1.26 3.47 -6.16
N VAL A 56 1.67 2.21 -5.94
CA VAL A 56 0.94 1.03 -6.43
C VAL A 56 -0.33 0.80 -5.62
N GLY A 57 -0.26 0.87 -4.29
CA GLY A 57 -1.41 0.65 -3.40
C GLY A 57 -2.55 1.66 -3.58
N ALA A 58 -2.24 2.86 -4.08
CA ALA A 58 -3.24 3.89 -4.39
C ALA A 58 -3.99 3.67 -5.72
N LYS A 59 -3.67 2.63 -6.50
CA LYS A 59 -4.31 2.33 -7.79
C LYS A 59 -5.31 1.19 -7.67
N LEU A 60 -6.37 1.22 -8.48
CA LEU A 60 -7.42 0.20 -8.51
C LEU A 60 -6.85 -1.23 -8.61
N TYR A 61 -5.99 -1.48 -9.60
CA TYR A 61 -5.38 -2.79 -9.83
C TYR A 61 -4.21 -3.12 -8.88
N GLY A 62 -3.71 -2.12 -8.15
CA GLY A 62 -2.57 -2.26 -7.25
C GLY A 62 -2.94 -2.36 -5.78
N ARG A 63 -4.14 -1.90 -5.38
CA ARG A 63 -4.61 -1.85 -3.99
C ARG A 63 -4.54 -3.20 -3.30
N ASP A 64 -5.33 -4.16 -3.78
CA ASP A 64 -5.46 -5.49 -3.16
C ASP A 64 -4.16 -6.29 -3.32
N LEU A 65 -3.50 -6.12 -4.48
CA LEU A 65 -2.20 -6.72 -4.76
C LEU A 65 -1.14 -6.27 -3.75
N THR A 66 -1.05 -4.97 -3.47
CA THR A 66 -0.05 -4.44 -2.54
C THR A 66 -0.33 -4.87 -1.10
N PHE A 67 -1.60 -4.91 -0.69
CA PHE A 67 -1.96 -5.43 0.64
C PHE A 67 -1.56 -6.90 0.81
N ASN A 68 -1.89 -7.75 -0.16
CA ASN A 68 -1.50 -9.16 -0.14
C ASN A 68 0.02 -9.34 -0.20
N TYR A 69 0.71 -8.54 -1.03
CA TYR A 69 2.17 -8.56 -1.11
C TYR A 69 2.83 -8.17 0.21
N ILE A 70 2.32 -7.16 0.91
CA ILE A 70 2.85 -6.76 2.23
C ILE A 70 2.66 -7.87 3.26
N ARG A 71 1.51 -8.56 3.25
CA ARG A 71 1.27 -9.71 4.12
C ARG A 71 2.26 -10.85 3.83
N ASP A 72 2.47 -11.18 2.55
CA ASP A 72 3.40 -12.24 2.13
C ASP A 72 4.87 -11.90 2.47
N LYS A 73 5.28 -10.65 2.28
CA LYS A 73 6.67 -10.18 2.49
C LYS A 73 6.86 -9.42 3.80
N TRP A 74 5.98 -9.61 4.78
CA TRP A 74 5.93 -8.77 5.98
C TRP A 74 7.27 -8.68 6.70
N ASN A 75 7.93 -9.81 6.93
CA ASN A 75 9.22 -9.83 7.65
C ASN A 75 10.29 -8.99 6.94
N VAL A 76 10.42 -9.11 5.62
CA VAL A 76 11.39 -8.35 4.81
C VAL A 76 11.07 -6.86 4.84
N ILE A 77 9.79 -6.51 4.73
CA ILE A 77 9.33 -5.12 4.76
C ILE A 77 9.54 -4.51 6.14
N PHE A 78 9.23 -5.25 7.20
CA PHE A 78 9.40 -4.82 8.57
C PHE A 78 10.88 -4.64 8.94
N ASP A 79 11.76 -5.53 8.52
CA ASP A 79 13.21 -5.37 8.72
C ASP A 79 13.74 -4.12 8.01
N ARG A 80 13.20 -3.82 6.83
CA ARG A 80 13.61 -2.65 6.03
C ARG A 80 13.03 -1.33 6.55
N TYR A 81 11.77 -1.29 6.99
CA TYR A 81 11.06 -0.04 7.29
C TYR A 81 10.57 0.08 8.73
N GLY A 82 10.44 -1.03 9.46
CA GLY A 82 9.85 -1.11 10.80
C GLY A 82 10.64 -0.44 11.92
N LYS A 83 11.89 -0.02 11.68
CA LYS A 83 12.64 0.83 12.62
C LYS A 83 12.16 2.29 12.62
N SER A 84 11.57 2.76 11.52
CA SER A 84 11.05 4.12 11.40
C SER A 84 9.54 4.12 11.50
N PHE A 85 9.01 4.72 12.57
CA PHE A 85 7.57 4.87 12.76
C PHE A 85 6.90 5.54 11.56
N PHE A 86 7.50 6.62 11.02
CA PHE A 86 6.94 7.34 9.88
C PHE A 86 6.92 6.49 8.61
N ALA A 87 7.98 5.73 8.34
CA ALA A 87 8.05 4.89 7.16
C ALA A 87 7.01 3.75 7.21
N ILE A 88 6.95 3.01 8.32
CA ILE A 88 6.02 1.89 8.44
C ILE A 88 4.56 2.37 8.53
N SER A 89 4.30 3.49 9.20
CA SER A 89 2.97 4.09 9.27
C SER A 89 2.49 4.58 7.91
N GLY A 90 3.36 5.24 7.15
CA GLY A 90 3.06 5.69 5.79
C GLY A 90 2.75 4.52 4.86
N LEU A 91 3.54 3.45 4.95
CA LEU A 91 3.33 2.22 4.18
C LEU A 91 2.00 1.56 4.55
N LEU A 92 1.73 1.32 5.84
CA LEU A 92 0.48 0.72 6.29
C LEU A 92 -0.73 1.56 5.85
N LYS A 93 -0.71 2.87 6.12
CA LYS A 93 -1.80 3.78 5.71
C LYS A 93 -2.05 3.73 4.20
N SER A 94 -0.99 3.65 3.40
CA SER A 94 -1.13 3.63 1.94
C SER A 94 -1.88 2.43 1.38
N VAL A 95 -1.88 1.30 2.11
CA VAL A 95 -2.56 0.08 1.68
C VAL A 95 -3.84 -0.21 2.45
N THR A 96 -3.99 0.34 3.65
CA THR A 96 -5.19 0.13 4.48
C THR A 96 -6.25 1.22 4.34
N SER A 97 -5.88 2.44 3.89
CA SER A 97 -6.79 3.59 3.88
C SER A 97 -8.03 3.43 3.00
N SER A 98 -7.96 2.61 1.96
CA SER A 98 -9.05 2.32 1.03
C SER A 98 -9.85 1.06 1.37
N LEU A 99 -9.48 0.32 2.42
CA LEU A 99 -10.22 -0.87 2.84
C LEU A 99 -11.56 -0.43 3.41
N ASN A 100 -12.63 -1.03 2.92
CA ASN A 100 -13.98 -0.59 3.22
C ASN A 100 -15.02 -1.72 3.23
N THR A 101 -14.59 -2.98 3.16
CA THR A 101 -15.46 -4.15 3.28
C THR A 101 -15.24 -4.90 4.60
N PRO A 102 -16.26 -5.60 5.14
CA PRO A 102 -16.11 -6.43 6.35
C PRO A 102 -15.03 -7.51 6.21
N PHE A 103 -14.88 -8.07 5.00
CA PHE A 103 -13.86 -9.07 4.70
C PHE A 103 -12.45 -8.50 4.81
N GLU A 104 -12.16 -7.37 4.16
CA GLU A 104 -10.87 -6.68 4.25
C GLU A 104 -10.53 -6.29 5.69
N LEU A 105 -11.53 -5.79 6.44
CA LEU A 105 -11.36 -5.45 7.85
C LEU A 105 -10.96 -6.67 8.68
N THR A 106 -11.59 -7.82 8.42
CA THR A 106 -11.28 -9.08 9.09
C THR A 106 -9.84 -9.50 8.80
N GLN A 107 -9.43 -9.47 7.52
CA GLN A 107 -8.06 -9.79 7.12
C GLN A 107 -7.02 -8.87 7.79
N LEU A 108 -7.31 -7.56 7.91
CA LEU A 108 -6.43 -6.62 8.59
C LEU A 108 -6.32 -6.92 10.10
N LYS A 109 -7.44 -7.24 10.77
CA LYS A 109 -7.46 -7.62 12.19
C LYS A 109 -6.68 -8.91 12.44
N GLU A 110 -6.86 -9.93 11.61
CA GLU A 110 -6.11 -11.18 11.67
C GLU A 110 -4.61 -10.95 11.48
N PHE A 111 -4.24 -10.14 10.49
CA PHE A 111 -2.85 -9.79 10.23
C PHE A 111 -2.20 -9.06 11.42
N TYR A 112 -2.93 -8.13 12.06
CA TYR A 112 -2.49 -7.51 13.31
C TYR A 112 -2.30 -8.54 14.42
N GLN A 113 -3.27 -9.44 14.64
CA GLN A 113 -3.18 -10.45 15.71
C GLN A 113 -1.99 -11.40 15.52
N LEU A 114 -1.70 -11.79 14.27
CA LEU A 114 -0.58 -12.65 13.92
C LEU A 114 0.77 -12.04 14.31
N HIS A 115 0.93 -10.72 14.15
CA HIS A 115 2.20 -10.04 14.38
C HIS A 115 2.28 -9.22 15.66
N LYS A 116 1.19 -9.09 16.43
CA LYS A 116 1.04 -8.14 17.56
C LYS A 116 2.21 -8.09 18.54
N ASN A 117 2.87 -9.22 18.78
CA ASN A 117 3.99 -9.35 19.72
C ASN A 117 5.33 -8.84 19.16
N ARG A 118 5.42 -8.62 17.84
CA ARG A 118 6.63 -8.23 17.12
C ARG A 118 6.48 -6.92 16.33
N LEU A 119 5.38 -6.20 16.50
CA LEU A 119 5.09 -4.99 15.74
C LEU A 119 6.01 -3.81 16.10
N GLY A 120 6.58 -3.77 17.30
CA GLY A 120 7.43 -2.66 17.74
C GLY A 120 6.78 -1.29 17.46
N THR A 121 7.45 -0.46 16.66
CA THR A 121 6.95 0.87 16.26
C THR A 121 5.65 0.82 15.45
N ALA A 122 5.38 -0.28 14.72
CA ALA A 122 4.21 -0.39 13.85
C ALA A 122 2.88 -0.60 14.63
N LYS A 123 2.93 -0.93 15.93
CA LYS A 123 1.74 -1.29 16.71
C LYS A 123 0.65 -0.23 16.63
N ARG A 124 1.00 1.04 16.89
CA ARG A 124 0.06 2.16 16.83
C ARG A 124 -0.50 2.38 15.42
N ALA A 125 0.34 2.25 14.41
CA ALA A 125 -0.06 2.41 13.02
C ALA A 125 -1.08 1.35 12.56
N PHE A 126 -0.93 0.11 13.05
CA PHE A 126 -1.92 -0.94 12.84
C PHE A 126 -3.25 -0.63 13.52
N GLN A 127 -3.23 -0.22 14.79
CA GLN A 127 -4.45 0.13 15.52
C GLN A 127 -5.23 1.24 14.80
N GLN A 128 -4.54 2.31 14.39
CA GLN A 128 -5.13 3.40 13.62
C GLN A 128 -5.65 2.94 12.24
N SER A 129 -4.96 2.01 11.60
CA SER A 129 -5.42 1.44 10.32
C SER A 129 -6.70 0.62 10.49
N ILE A 130 -6.82 -0.13 11.59
CA ILE A 130 -8.03 -0.90 11.93
C ILE A 130 -9.19 0.05 12.21
N GLU A 131 -8.98 1.07 13.05
CA GLU A 131 -9.99 2.10 13.34
C GLU A 131 -10.49 2.80 12.06
N GLY A 132 -9.58 3.13 11.16
CA GLY A 132 -9.92 3.72 9.85
C GLY A 132 -10.74 2.77 8.98
N ALA A 133 -10.33 1.51 8.86
CA ALA A 133 -11.07 0.51 8.09
C ALA A 133 -12.47 0.24 8.70
N GLU A 134 -12.61 0.22 10.02
CA GLU A 134 -13.90 0.13 10.69
C GLU A 134 -14.82 1.32 10.39
N ALA A 135 -14.26 2.54 10.37
CA ALA A 135 -15.01 3.73 10.00
C ALA A 135 -15.46 3.68 8.53
N ASN A 136 -14.59 3.22 7.63
CA ASN A 136 -14.92 3.06 6.21
C ASN A 136 -16.04 2.04 6.00
N VAL A 137 -15.98 0.87 6.66
CA VAL A 137 -17.04 -0.15 6.59
C VAL A 137 -18.38 0.41 7.05
N ARG A 138 -18.40 1.07 8.24
CA ARG A 138 -19.64 1.70 8.74
C ARG A 138 -20.19 2.74 7.78
N TRP A 139 -19.31 3.52 7.14
CA TRP A 139 -19.73 4.52 6.16
C TRP A 139 -20.34 3.87 4.92
N MET A 140 -19.74 2.78 4.41
CA MET A 140 -20.29 2.02 3.28
C MET A 140 -21.67 1.45 3.63
N ASP A 141 -21.81 0.83 4.81
CA ASP A 141 -23.09 0.24 5.25
C ASP A 141 -24.20 1.29 5.39
N GLY A 142 -23.88 2.49 5.89
CA GLY A 142 -24.86 3.55 6.16
C GLY A 142 -25.19 4.46 4.97
N HIS A 143 -24.27 4.62 4.01
CA HIS A 143 -24.37 5.68 2.99
C HIS A 143 -24.26 5.21 1.55
N TYR A 144 -23.66 4.05 1.28
CA TYR A 144 -23.37 3.62 -0.09
C TYR A 144 -24.64 3.52 -0.95
N ALA A 145 -25.65 2.79 -0.46
CA ALA A 145 -26.91 2.59 -1.20
C ALA A 145 -27.62 3.92 -1.51
N HIS A 146 -27.63 4.85 -0.54
CA HIS A 146 -28.22 6.17 -0.74
C HIS A 146 -27.52 6.97 -1.83
N ILE A 147 -26.18 6.96 -1.85
CA ILE A 147 -25.39 7.67 -2.87
C ILE A 147 -25.59 7.06 -4.26
N VAL A 148 -25.63 5.73 -4.35
CA VAL A 148 -25.90 5.03 -5.63
C VAL A 148 -27.27 5.44 -6.17
N THR A 149 -28.32 5.39 -5.34
CA THR A 149 -29.67 5.83 -5.73
C THR A 149 -29.68 7.29 -6.17
N TRP A 150 -29.01 8.18 -5.44
CA TRP A 150 -28.94 9.60 -5.79
C TRP A 150 -28.24 9.85 -7.14
N LEU A 151 -27.17 9.11 -7.45
CA LEU A 151 -26.46 9.20 -8.73
C LEU A 151 -27.29 8.67 -9.90
N GLN A 152 -28.11 7.64 -9.67
CA GLN A 152 -28.96 7.01 -10.69
C GLN A 152 -30.27 7.78 -10.94
N ALA A 153 -30.67 8.66 -10.02
CA ALA A 153 -31.85 9.51 -10.16
C ALA A 153 -31.64 10.71 -11.13
N LYS A 154 -30.47 10.78 -11.77
CA LYS A 154 -30.11 11.74 -12.82
C LYS A 154 -29.83 11.02 -14.12
#